data_AF-A0A349SG18-F1
#
_entry.id   AF-A0A349SG18-F1
#
_cell.length_a   1.000
_cell.length_b   1.000
_cell.length_c   1.000
_cell.angle_alpha   90.00
_cell.angle_beta   90.00
_cell.angle_gamma   90.00
#
_symmetry.space_group_name_H-M   'P 1'
#
loop_
_entity.id
_entity.type
_entity.pdbx_description
1 polymer ?
#
loop_
_entity_poly.entity_id
_entity_poly.type
_entity_poly.pdbx_seq_one_letter_code
_entity_poly.pdbx_strand_id
1 'polypeptide(L)' 'MLLKRLFRLFSNDLAIDLGTANTLVHVRDRGIVLNEPSVVAIRTGSLSPGKTVLAVGQDAKLMLG' A
#
# COMPACT_ATOMS: atom_id res chain seq x y z
N MET A 1 -24.85 -2.30 20.94
CA MET A 1 -24.20 -3.61 20.71
C MET A 1 -24.59 -4.25 19.38
N LEU A 2 -25.87 -4.25 18.99
CA LEU A 2 -26.35 -4.86 17.74
C LEU A 2 -25.85 -4.14 16.48
N LEU A 3 -25.91 -2.81 16.49
CA LEU A 3 -25.50 -1.97 15.36
C LEU A 3 -23.99 -2.10 15.03
N LYS A 4 -23.13 -2.25 16.04
CA LYS A 4 -21.68 -2.49 15.85
C LYS A 4 -21.39 -3.85 15.18
N ARG A 5 -22.21 -4.88 15.43
CA ARG A 5 -22.06 -6.18 14.76
C ARG A 5 -22.43 -6.12 13.29
N LEU A 6 -23.48 -5.35 12.96
CA LEU A 6 -23.88 -5.11 11.58
C LEU A 6 -22.78 -4.38 10.81
N PHE A 7 -22.20 -3.31 11.37
CA PHE A 7 -21.08 -2.59 10.74
C PHE A 7 -19.81 -3.42 10.58
N ARG A 8 -19.57 -4.41 11.44
CA ARG A 8 -18.42 -5.34 11.32
C ARG A 8 -18.58 -6.39 10.21
N LEU A 9 -19.81 -6.67 9.75
CA LEU A 9 -20.03 -7.49 8.55
C LEU A 9 -19.72 -6.72 7.26
N PHE A 10 -19.69 -5.39 7.34
CA PHE A 10 -19.33 -4.50 6.24
C PHE A 10 -17.88 -3.99 6.32
N SER A 11 -17.08 -4.43 7.30
CA SER A 11 -15.66 -4.10 7.36
C SER A 11 -14.86 -4.99 6.39
N ASN A 12 -13.99 -4.38 5.59
CA ASN A 12 -13.02 -5.13 4.80
C ASN A 12 -11.87 -5.53 5.72
N ASP A 13 -11.89 -6.79 6.18
CA ASP A 13 -10.81 -7.32 6.99
C ASP A 13 -9.58 -7.55 6.11
N LEU A 14 -8.49 -6.83 6.44
CA LEU A 14 -7.25 -6.79 5.67
C LEU A 14 -6.10 -7.44 6.45
N ALA A 15 -5.27 -8.22 5.76
CA ALA A 15 -3.94 -8.61 6.20
C ALA A 15 -2.91 -8.01 5.24
N ILE A 16 -1.82 -7.45 5.78
CA ILE A 16 -0.76 -6.80 5.01
C ILE A 16 0.55 -7.50 5.31
N ASP A 17 1.22 -7.98 4.28
CA ASP A 17 2.61 -8.44 4.35
C ASP A 17 3.53 -7.34 3.82
N LEU A 18 4.40 -6.82 4.68
CA LEU A 18 5.33 -5.73 4.38
C LEU A 18 6.75 -6.27 4.18
N GLY A 19 6.94 -7.00 3.08
CA GLY A 19 8.24 -7.54 2.70
C GLY A 19 9.20 -6.46 2.21
N THR A 20 10.50 -6.77 2.23
CA THR A 20 11.56 -5.85 1.75
C THR A 20 11.49 -5.60 0.24
N ALA A 21 11.06 -6.59 -0.54
CA ALA A 21 10.96 -6.50 -2.00
C ALA A 21 9.53 -6.23 -2.48
N ASN A 22 8.52 -6.80 -1.82
CA ASN A 22 7.12 -6.73 -2.22
C ASN A 22 6.22 -6.53 -1.00
N THR A 23 5.15 -5.78 -1.21
CA THR A 23 4.03 -5.61 -0.28
C THR A 23 2.82 -6.31 -0.84
N LEU A 24 2.20 -7.18 -0.03
CA LEU A 24 0.98 -7.89 -0.39
C LEU A 24 -0.16 -7.47 0.52
N VAL A 25 -1.36 -7.33 -0.04
CA VAL A 25 -2.59 -7.12 0.73
C VAL A 25 -3.56 -8.25 0.44
N HIS A 26 -4.06 -8.89 1.50
CA HIS A 26 -5.07 -9.92 1.44
C HIS A 26 -6.37 -9.42 2.07
N VAL A 27 -7.49 -9.57 1.36
CA VAL A 27 -8.84 -9.30 1.88
C VAL A 27 -9.49 -10.63 2.22
N ARG A 28 -10.07 -10.75 3.43
CA ARG A 28 -10.85 -11.94 3.80
C ARG A 28 -11.89 -12.25 2.71
N ASP A 29 -11.96 -13.52 2.31
CA ASP A 29 -12.87 -14.05 1.29
C ASP A 29 -12.64 -13.53 -0.15
N ARG A 30 -11.59 -12.73 -0.41
CA ARG A 30 -11.18 -12.34 -1.77
C ARG A 30 -9.77 -12.77 -2.14
N GLY A 31 -8.94 -13.15 -1.17
CA GLY A 31 -7.54 -13.52 -1.41
C GLY A 31 -6.62 -12.30 -1.50
N ILE A 32 -5.48 -12.47 -2.17
CA ILE A 32 -4.50 -11.39 -2.42
C ILE A 32 -5.09 -10.42 -3.44
N VAL A 33 -5.29 -9.17 -3.04
CA VAL A 33 -5.85 -8.10 -3.88
C VAL A 33 -4.81 -7.07 -4.32
N LEU A 34 -3.62 -7.08 -3.72
CA LEU A 34 -2.49 -6.22 -4.08
C LEU A 34 -1.20 -7.03 -3.94
N ASN A 35 -0.32 -6.90 -4.93
CA ASN A 35 1.06 -7.38 -4.91
C ASN A 35 1.92 -6.37 -5.67
N GLU A 36 2.54 -5.45 -4.93
CA GLU A 36 3.33 -4.35 -5.48
C GLU A 36 4.77 -4.43 -4.96
N PRO A 37 5.76 -3.95 -5.72
CA PRO A 37 7.09 -3.72 -5.17
C PRO A 37 7.05 -2.81 -3.92
N SER A 38 7.84 -3.13 -2.90
CA SER A 38 8.02 -2.30 -1.69
C SER A 38 8.94 -1.12 -1.98
N VAL A 39 8.57 -0.29 -2.95
CA VAL A 39 9.40 0.80 -3.50
C VAL A 39 8.60 2.10 -3.53
N VAL A 40 9.29 3.20 -3.22
CA VAL A 40 8.76 4.57 -3.29
C VAL A 40 9.78 5.45 -4.00
N ALA A 41 9.34 6.17 -5.03
CA ALA A 41 10.15 7.19 -5.69
C ALA A 41 9.93 8.54 -5.01
N ILE A 42 11.02 9.21 -4.63
CA ILE A 42 10.99 10.48 -3.91
C ILE A 42 11.69 11.55 -4.74
N ARG A 43 11.06 12.71 -4.93
CA ARG A 43 11.70 13.88 -5.53
C ARG A 43 12.69 14.47 -4.54
N THR A 44 13.95 14.60 -4.96
CA THR A 44 15.01 15.29 -4.21
C THR A 44 15.43 16.54 -4.98
N GLY A 45 15.44 17.71 -4.34
CA GLY A 45 15.88 18.98 -4.94
C GLY A 45 15.94 20.11 -3.91
N SER A 46 16.89 21.04 -4.06
CA SER A 46 17.22 22.03 -3.01
C SER A 46 16.16 23.14 -2.79
N LEU A 47 15.15 23.22 -3.65
CA LEU A 47 14.14 24.28 -3.65
C LEU A 47 12.79 23.86 -3.07
N SER A 48 12.57 22.56 -2.82
CA SER A 48 11.37 22.06 -2.15
C SER A 48 11.69 21.75 -0.70
N PRO A 49 11.07 22.43 0.28
CA PRO A 49 11.25 22.10 1.69
C PRO A 49 10.50 20.80 1.99
N GLY A 50 11.13 19.65 1.73
CA GLY A 50 10.62 18.34 2.12
C GLY A 50 10.73 17.25 1.06
N LYS A 51 10.68 15.99 1.53
CA LYS A 51 10.58 14.81 0.67
C LYS A 51 9.17 14.74 0.08
N THR A 52 9.06 14.81 -1.25
CA THR A 52 7.78 14.65 -1.96
C THR A 52 7.73 13.29 -2.63
N VAL A 53 6.69 12.50 -2.36
CA VAL A 53 6.47 11.21 -3.04
C VAL A 53 6.05 11.46 -4.48
N LEU A 54 6.71 10.78 -5.43
CA LEU A 54 6.41 10.84 -6.86
C LEU A 54 5.60 9.65 -7.35
N ALA A 55 5.94 8.45 -6.88
CA ALA A 55 5.29 7.20 -7.23
C ALA A 55 5.51 6.17 -6.13
N VAL A 56 4.69 5.12 -6.12
CA VAL A 56 4.81 3.93 -5.27
C VAL A 56 4.63 2.67 -6.10
N GLY A 57 5.07 1.51 -5.59
CA GLY A 57 4.81 0.23 -6.24
C GLY A 57 5.52 0.09 -7.59
N GLN A 58 4.81 -0.43 -8.58
CA GLN A 58 5.35 -0.75 -9.89
C GLN A 58 5.90 0.48 -10.61
N ASP A 59 5.18 1.61 -10.57
CA ASP A 59 5.63 2.86 -11.19
C ASP A 59 6.91 3.38 -10.54
N ALA A 60 7.05 3.26 -9.23
CA ALA A 60 8.28 3.61 -8.54
C ALA A 60 9.43 2.66 -8.90
N LYS A 61 9.16 1.37 -9.05
CA LYS A 61 10.17 0.37 -9.45
C LYS A 61 10.68 0.64 -10.87
N LEU A 62 9.82 1.03 -11.81
CA LEU A 62 10.23 1.39 -13.17
C LEU A 62 11.17 2.59 -13.23
N MET A 63 11.17 3.46 -12.20
CA MET A 63 12.09 4.59 -12.11
C MET A 63 13.51 4.21 -11.66
N LEU A 64 13.72 2.98 -11.17
CA LEU A 64 15.07 2.50 -10.80
C LEU A 64 15.94 2.12 -12.00
N GLY A 65 15.33 1.92 -13.19
CA GLY A 65 15.98 1.37 -14.38
C GLY A 65 15.81 -0.12 -14.49
#